data_AF-A0A059EXR7-F1
#
_entry.id   AF-A0A059EXR7-F1
#
_cell.length_a   1.000
_cell.length_b   1.000
_cell.length_c   1.000
_cell.angle_alpha   90.00
_cell.angle_beta   90.00
_cell.angle_gamma   90.00
#
_symmetry.space_group_name_H-M   'P 1'
#
loop_
_entity.id
_entity.type
_entity.pdbx_description
1 polymer ?
#
loop_
_entity_poly.entity_id
_entity_poly.type
_entity_poly.pdbx_seq_one_letter_code
_entity_poly.pdbx_strand_id
1 'polypeptide(L)'
;VWCKFNGCSKFFYNSSELYLAGIREEGKKVMVEIDESQSFRRKYNLGRYRQAQWVFGAIERNSNKCMLFSVADRSANTLIPPINQYILPDS
;
A
#
# COMPACT_ATOMS: atom_id res chain seq x y z
N VAL A 1 2.47 -17.37 1.50
CA VAL A 1 1.75 -16.50 2.45
C VAL A 1 0.36 -16.24 1.90
N TRP A 2 -0.66 -16.83 2.52
CA TRP A 2 -2.07 -16.67 2.11
C TRP A 2 -2.69 -15.53 2.91
N CYS A 3 -2.76 -14.33 2.34
CA CYS A 3 -3.62 -13.29 2.90
C CYS A 3 -4.98 -13.35 2.20
N LYS A 4 -6.03 -13.74 2.93
CA LYS A 4 -7.40 -13.57 2.45
C LYS A 4 -7.76 -12.09 2.63
N PHE A 5 -7.64 -11.29 1.59
CA PHE A 5 -8.07 -9.87 1.54
C PHE A 5 -9.60 -9.66 1.63
N ASN A 6 -10.35 -10.61 2.21
CA ASN A 6 -11.78 -10.45 2.38
C ASN A 6 -12.03 -9.86 3.77
N GLY A 7 -12.20 -8.54 3.84
CA GLY A 7 -12.65 -7.84 5.05
C GLY A 7 -11.57 -7.06 5.82
N CYS A 8 -10.30 -7.06 5.39
CA CYS A 8 -9.26 -6.23 5.97
C CYS A 8 -8.74 -5.25 4.91
N SER A 9 -9.13 -3.98 5.03
CA SER A 9 -8.89 -2.95 4.02
C SER A 9 -7.58 -2.17 4.19
N LYS A 10 -6.89 -2.36 5.32
CA LYS A 10 -5.66 -1.65 5.69
C LYS A 10 -4.71 -2.61 6.38
N PHE A 11 -3.50 -2.77 5.84
CA PHE A 11 -2.43 -3.49 6.50
C PHE A 11 -1.37 -2.47 6.91
N PHE A 12 -1.20 -2.30 8.21
CA PHE A 12 -0.11 -1.55 8.82
C PHE A 12 0.90 -2.56 9.34
N TYR A 13 2.09 -2.62 8.75
CA TYR A 13 3.20 -3.37 9.34
C TYR A 13 4.03 -2.38 10.16
N ASN A 14 4.09 -2.62 11.48
CA ASN A 14 4.49 -1.71 12.57
C ASN A 14 3.44 -0.66 12.97
N SER A 15 2.85 -0.90 14.16
CA SER A 15 1.65 -0.27 14.71
C SER A 15 1.83 1.15 15.28
N SER A 16 3.02 1.76 15.22
CA SER A 16 3.28 3.01 15.95
C SER A 16 3.15 4.28 15.10
N GLU A 17 3.21 4.20 13.77
CA GLU A 17 3.15 5.38 12.90
C GLU A 17 2.25 5.15 11.70
N LEU A 18 1.24 6.02 11.54
CA LEU A 18 0.20 5.92 10.51
C LEU A 18 0.55 6.69 9.22
N TYR A 19 1.68 7.38 9.18
CA TYR A 19 2.08 8.23 8.07
C TYR A 19 3.45 7.80 7.52
N LEU A 20 3.63 7.95 6.21
CA LEU A 20 4.91 7.83 5.51
C LEU A 20 5.40 9.22 5.11
N ALA A 21 6.70 9.32 4.80
CA ALA A 21 7.44 10.56 4.58
C ALA A 21 7.64 11.38 5.87
N GLY A 22 8.44 12.45 5.77
CA GLY A 22 8.90 13.25 6.90
C GLY A 22 10.32 13.79 6.72
N ILE A 23 10.74 14.62 7.67
CA ILE A 23 12.15 15.04 7.84
C ILE A 23 12.73 14.17 8.95
N ARG A 24 13.83 13.45 8.66
CA ARG A 24 14.57 12.70 9.70
C ARG A 24 15.35 13.64 10.60
N GLU A 25 15.84 13.14 11.73
CA GLU A 25 16.65 13.89 12.71
C GLU A 25 17.84 14.63 12.07
N GLU A 26 18.35 14.15 10.93
CA GLU A 26 19.44 14.76 10.16
C GLU A 26 19.00 15.83 9.12
N GLY A 27 17.74 16.25 9.10
CA GLY A 27 17.23 17.19 8.09
C GLY A 27 17.07 16.59 6.68
N LYS A 28 17.21 15.26 6.54
CA LYS A 28 17.09 14.56 5.26
C LYS A 28 15.64 14.25 4.94
N LYS A 29 15.24 14.57 3.71
CA LYS A 29 13.95 14.21 3.14
C LYS A 29 13.84 12.70 3.01
N VAL A 30 12.68 12.19 3.38
CA VAL A 30 12.34 10.79 3.27
C VAL A 30 11.70 10.53 1.90
N MET A 31 12.28 9.60 1.14
CA MET A 31 11.72 9.16 -0.14
C MET A 31 10.74 8.00 0.09
N VAL A 32 9.54 8.11 -0.46
CA VAL A 32 8.52 7.05 -0.44
C VAL A 32 8.38 6.49 -1.84
N GLU A 33 8.45 5.17 -1.96
CA GLU A 33 8.10 4.43 -3.16
C GLU A 33 6.64 4.04 -3.12
N ILE A 34 5.99 4.12 -4.26
CA ILE A 34 4.59 3.78 -4.45
C ILE A 34 4.51 2.70 -5.51
N ASP A 35 3.77 1.64 -5.24
CA ASP A 35 3.55 0.53 -6.17
C ASP A 35 2.08 0.13 -6.25
N GLU A 36 1.66 -0.34 -7.43
CA GLU A 36 0.33 -0.86 -7.71
C GLU A 36 0.41 -2.33 -8.10
N SER A 37 -0.16 -3.19 -7.28
CA SER A 37 -0.09 -4.64 -7.46
C SER A 37 -1.50 -5.24 -7.58
N GLN A 38 -1.74 -6.00 -8.64
CA GLN A 38 -2.98 -6.76 -8.80
C GLN A 38 -2.81 -8.18 -8.25
N SER A 39 -3.57 -8.50 -7.20
CA SER A 39 -3.56 -9.81 -6.57
C SER A 39 -4.71 -10.68 -7.08
N PHE A 40 -4.37 -11.85 -7.60
CA PHE A 40 -5.33 -12.85 -8.07
C PHE A 40 -4.93 -14.24 -7.55
N ARG A 41 -5.92 -15.10 -7.30
CA ARG A 41 -5.65 -16.49 -6.88
C ARG A 41 -5.36 -17.38 -8.11
N ARG A 42 -4.10 -17.79 -8.30
CA ARG A 42 -3.60 -18.92 -9.12
C ARG A 42 -2.34 -19.48 -8.43
N LYS A 43 -1.91 -20.75 -8.48
CA LYS A 43 -2.26 -22.03 -9.14
C LYS A 43 -2.15 -23.07 -7.98
N TYR A 44 -3.08 -23.96 -7.62
CA TYR A 44 -4.12 -24.74 -8.29
C TYR A 44 -5.48 -24.66 -7.55
N ASN A 45 -6.46 -23.98 -8.13
CA ASN A 45 -7.85 -24.48 -8.11
C ASN A 45 -8.53 -24.04 -9.41
N LEU A 46 -7.98 -24.65 -10.47
CA LEU A 46 -8.38 -24.83 -11.87
C LEU A 46 -9.56 -24.02 -12.42
N GLY A 47 -9.32 -23.46 -13.62
CA GLY A 47 -10.32 -23.05 -14.61
C GLY A 47 -11.10 -21.77 -14.34
N ARG A 48 -11.36 -21.41 -13.07
CA ARG A 48 -12.26 -20.30 -12.76
C ARG A 48 -11.52 -18.97 -12.67
N TYR A 49 -11.83 -18.05 -13.58
CA TYR A 49 -11.48 -16.64 -13.41
C TYR A 49 -12.17 -16.10 -12.16
N ARG A 50 -11.39 -15.56 -11.22
CA ARG A 50 -11.88 -14.90 -10.01
C ARG A 50 -11.56 -13.41 -10.14
N GLN A 51 -12.43 -12.57 -9.59
CA GLN A 51 -12.20 -11.12 -9.53
C GLN A 51 -10.85 -10.85 -8.86
N ALA A 52 -10.01 -10.10 -9.56
CA ALA A 52 -8.72 -9.67 -9.05
C ALA A 52 -8.92 -8.51 -8.07
N GLN A 53 -8.11 -8.48 -7.01
CA GLN A 53 -8.09 -7.42 -6.02
C GLN A 53 -6.90 -6.51 -6.33
N TRP A 54 -7.14 -5.21 -6.49
CA TRP A 54 -6.05 -4.25 -6.57
C TRP A 54 -5.55 -3.94 -5.16
N VAL A 55 -4.23 -3.84 -5.04
CA VAL A 55 -3.53 -3.45 -3.83
C VAL A 55 -2.62 -2.29 -4.18
N PHE A 56 -2.80 -1.20 -3.45
CA PHE A 56 -1.93 -0.04 -3.49
C PHE A 56 -0.94 -0.13 -2.33
N GLY A 57 0.35 -0.04 -2.62
CA GLY A 57 1.42 -0.13 -1.64
C GLY A 57 2.26 1.14 -1.60
N ALA A 58 2.71 1.52 -0.41
CA ALA A 58 3.71 2.57 -0.23
C ALA A 58 4.78 2.11 0.77
N ILE A 59 6.05 2.33 0.45
CA ILE A 59 7.19 1.92 1.26
C ILE A 59 8.14 3.09 1.43
N GLU A 60 8.57 3.34 2.65
CA GLU A 60 9.58 4.34 2.93
C GLU A 60 11.00 3.79 2.63
N ARG A 61 11.76 4.44 1.73
CA ARG A 61 13.14 4.02 1.46
C ARG A 61 14.01 4.18 2.70
N ASN A 62 14.87 3.20 2.96
CA ASN A 62 15.76 3.15 4.13
C ASN A 62 15.02 3.13 5.47
N SER A 63 13.76 2.69 5.47
CA SER A 63 12.94 2.44 6.63
C SER A 63 12.22 1.11 6.42
N ASN A 64 11.78 0.48 7.51
CA ASN A 64 10.99 -0.75 7.45
C ASN A 64 9.49 -0.45 7.54
N LYS A 65 9.08 0.81 7.28
CA LYS A 65 7.68 1.25 7.27
C LYS A 65 7.07 1.02 5.89
N CYS A 66 5.94 0.33 5.86
CA CYS A 66 5.14 0.14 4.66
C CYS A 66 3.65 0.18 4.98
N MET A 67 2.88 0.59 3.98
CA MET A 67 1.42 0.58 4.01
C MET A 67 0.88 -0.12 2.78
N LEU A 68 -0.16 -0.93 2.97
CA LEU A 68 -0.84 -1.63 1.89
C LEU A 68 -2.35 -1.43 2.04
N PHE A 69 -2.99 -1.01 0.95
CA PHE A 69 -4.41 -0.68 0.87
C PHE A 69 -5.08 -1.53 -0.22
N SER A 70 -6.20 -2.15 0.10
CA SER A 70 -7.04 -2.77 -0.94
C SER A 70 -7.85 -1.68 -1.64
N VAL A 71 -7.69 -1.54 -2.95
CA VAL A 71 -8.43 -0.55 -3.76
C VAL A 71 -9.32 -1.25 -4.80
N ALA A 72 -10.38 -0.59 -5.24
CA ALA A 72 -11.32 -1.17 -6.20
C ALA A 72 -10.71 -1.26 -7.62
N ASP A 73 -9.94 -0.25 -8.01
CA ASP A 73 -9.29 -0.11 -9.30
C ASP A 73 -7.97 0.67 -9.16
N ARG A 74 -7.27 0.86 -10.29
CA ARG A 74 -6.02 1.64 -10.40
C ARG A 74 -6.25 3.09 -10.88
N SER A 75 -7.47 3.60 -10.77
CA SER A 75 -7.76 4.95 -11.25
C SER A 75 -7.14 5.99 -10.32
N ALA A 76 -6.76 7.16 -10.86
CA ALA A 76 -6.26 8.25 -10.03
C ALA A 76 -7.25 8.63 -8.91
N ASN A 77 -8.56 8.50 -9.16
CA ASN A 77 -9.61 8.78 -8.19
C ASN A 77 -9.56 7.86 -6.96
N THR A 78 -9.10 6.62 -7.10
CA THR A 78 -8.97 5.66 -5.99
C THR A 78 -7.60 5.74 -5.31
N LEU A 79 -6.56 6.19 -6.04
CA LEU A 79 -5.18 6.25 -5.55
C LEU A 79 -4.80 7.57 -4.89
N ILE A 80 -5.32 8.71 -5.37
CA ILE A 80 -5.02 10.04 -4.81
C ILE A 80 -5.46 10.18 -3.34
N PRO A 81 -6.66 9.73 -2.93
CA PRO A 81 -7.09 9.88 -1.54
C PRO A 81 -6.15 9.22 -0.51
N PRO A 82 -5.73 7.94 -0.65
CA PRO A 82 -4.79 7.34 0.29
C PRO A 82 -3.40 7.99 0.23
N ILE A 83 -2.94 8.45 -0.94
CA ILE A 83 -1.68 9.21 -1.05
C ILE A 83 -1.75 10.47 -0.17
N ASN A 84 -2.78 11.30 -0.35
CA ASN A 84 -2.91 12.55 0.40
C ASN A 84 -3.17 12.35 1.89
N GLN A 85 -3.82 11.24 2.26
CA GLN A 85 -4.12 10.94 3.65
C GLN A 85 -2.88 10.47 4.43
N TYR A 86 -2.00 9.70 3.78
CA TYR A 86 -0.97 8.96 4.48
C TYR A 86 0.46 9.32 4.10
N ILE A 87 0.67 10.07 3.02
CA ILE A 87 1.98 10.59 2.62
C ILE A 87 2.00 12.08 2.94
N LEU A 88 2.90 12.49 3.83
CA LEU A 88 3.01 13.88 4.24
C LEU A 88 3.43 14.76 3.05
N PRO A 89 2.68 15.82 2.70
CA PRO A 89 3.10 16.79 1.70
C PRO A 89 4.28 17.60 2.23
N ASP A 90 5.28 17.82 1.39
CA ASP A 90 6.42 18.72 1.62
C ASP A 90 7.19 18.51 2.95
N SER A 91 7.97 17.43 2.98
CA SER A 91 9.16 17.33 3.86
C SER A 91 10.41 17.75 3.10
#